data_AF-A0A8U0ICM0-F1
#
_entry.id   AF-A0A8U0ICM0-F1
#
_cell.length_a   1.000
_cell.length_b   1.000
_cell.length_c   1.000
_cell.angle_alpha   90.00
_cell.angle_beta   90.00
_cell.angle_gamma   90.00
#
_symmetry.space_group_name_H-M   'P 1'
#
loop_
_entity.id
_entity.type
_entity.pdbx_description
1 polymer ?
#
loop_
_entity_poly.entity_id
_entity_poly.type
_entity_poly.pdbx_seq_one_letter_code
_entity_poly.pdbx_strand_id
1 'polypeptide(L)'
;MHENDDSSNIASKLLGEGTSRREFMDTTAKLGGSALALSALGGGTVAASGTQTEGAAVTLQNQESDGSTVMVASAAVPEGGFVAIHDLSLLEGEVLGSVIGVSELLDAGEHQNIEVTLFEGVPGAQFDQSALQETQPLIAMPHQNTNGNESYDFVSSQGEADGPYTRAGAPVVGLGYAIVQSETTMGGETTTTE
;
A
#
# COMPACT_ATOMS: atom_id res chain seq x y z
N MET A 1 -14.87 40.58 -61.00
CA MET A 1 -16.22 40.91 -60.50
C MET A 1 -16.44 40.02 -59.29
N HIS A 2 -16.26 40.41 -58.03
CA HIS A 2 -16.80 41.55 -57.27
C HIS A 2 -18.32 41.70 -57.43
N GLU A 3 -19.03 41.41 -56.34
CA GLU A 3 -20.34 41.92 -55.84
C GLU A 3 -20.90 40.82 -54.91
N ASN A 4 -20.82 40.95 -53.58
CA ASN A 4 -21.48 41.84 -52.61
C ASN A 4 -22.79 41.25 -52.05
N ASP A 5 -22.82 41.19 -50.71
CA ASP A 5 -23.93 41.28 -49.73
C ASP A 5 -25.36 40.86 -50.13
N ASP A 6 -26.07 40.14 -49.24
CA ASP A 6 -26.81 40.78 -48.14
C ASP A 6 -27.76 39.80 -47.41
N SER A 7 -27.65 39.82 -46.09
CA SER A 7 -28.66 39.68 -45.02
C SER A 7 -29.89 38.76 -45.09
N SER A 8 -30.05 38.09 -43.95
CA SER A 8 -31.29 37.95 -43.14
C SER A 8 -32.34 36.90 -43.51
N ASN A 9 -32.53 35.92 -42.61
CA ASN A 9 -33.75 35.88 -41.80
C ASN A 9 -33.65 34.87 -40.65
N ILE A 10 -33.60 35.42 -39.44
CA ILE A 10 -34.00 34.76 -38.21
C ILE A 10 -35.53 34.94 -38.08
N ALA A 11 -36.27 33.84 -37.92
CA ALA A 11 -37.44 33.74 -37.03
C ALA A 11 -38.34 32.56 -37.40
N SER A 12 -38.37 31.62 -36.45
CA SER A 12 -39.59 31.05 -35.90
C SER A 12 -40.36 30.01 -36.71
N LYS A 13 -40.54 28.87 -36.02
CA LYS A 13 -41.82 28.19 -35.75
C LYS A 13 -41.81 26.76 -36.27
N LEU A 14 -41.67 25.80 -35.37
CA LEU A 14 -42.32 24.49 -35.48
C LEU A 14 -42.51 23.90 -34.07
N LEU A 15 -43.75 24.01 -33.58
CA LEU A 15 -44.35 23.28 -32.47
C LEU A 15 -44.97 21.97 -33.01
N GLY A 16 -44.98 20.92 -32.19
CA GLY A 16 -45.77 19.69 -32.36
C GLY A 16 -44.92 18.44 -32.07
N GLU A 17 -44.80 17.96 -30.82
CA GLU A 17 -45.73 17.09 -30.05
C GLU A 17 -45.94 15.68 -30.64
N GLY A 18 -45.65 14.64 -29.85
CA GLY A 18 -45.96 13.26 -30.20
C GLY A 18 -45.39 12.16 -29.29
N THR A 19 -45.75 12.18 -28.01
CA THR A 19 -45.96 11.03 -27.09
C THR A 19 -45.20 9.70 -27.28
N SER A 20 -44.44 9.32 -26.24
CA SER A 20 -44.75 8.08 -25.50
C SER A 20 -44.45 8.26 -24.00
N ARG A 21 -45.40 7.81 -23.17
CA ARG A 21 -45.50 8.03 -21.72
C ARG A 21 -45.68 6.68 -21.02
N ARG A 22 -44.90 6.47 -19.94
CA ARG A 22 -45.07 5.57 -18.78
C ARG A 22 -44.67 4.10 -19.02
N GLU A 23 -43.92 3.40 -18.15
CA GLU A 23 -44.01 3.33 -16.67
C GLU A 23 -42.69 3.10 -15.88
N PHE A 24 -42.71 3.61 -14.64
CA PHE A 24 -42.17 3.16 -13.33
C PHE A 24 -40.94 2.21 -13.21
N MET A 25 -39.91 2.64 -12.47
CA MET A 25 -39.72 2.30 -11.04
C MET A 25 -38.60 3.12 -10.38
N ASP A 26 -38.81 3.36 -9.09
CA ASP A 26 -38.09 4.22 -8.13
C ASP A 26 -36.67 3.70 -7.80
N THR A 27 -35.69 4.58 -7.67
CA THR A 27 -34.59 4.45 -6.69
C THR A 27 -33.87 5.79 -6.54
N THR A 28 -33.99 6.31 -5.34
CA THR A 28 -33.27 7.48 -4.83
C THR A 28 -31.77 7.18 -4.79
N ALA A 29 -30.94 7.91 -5.54
CA ALA A 29 -29.50 7.97 -5.32
C ALA A 29 -29.05 9.44 -5.32
N LYS A 30 -28.62 9.91 -4.14
CA LYS A 30 -28.10 11.25 -3.90
C LYS A 30 -26.86 11.51 -4.77
N LEU A 31 -26.94 12.50 -5.64
CA LEU A 31 -25.81 13.13 -6.30
C LEU A 31 -25.09 14.02 -5.28
N GLY A 32 -23.84 13.66 -4.95
CA GLY A 32 -22.93 14.49 -4.21
C GLY A 32 -21.52 14.36 -4.77
N GLY A 33 -21.06 15.40 -5.49
CA GLY A 33 -19.65 15.77 -5.54
C GLY A 33 -18.80 15.27 -6.70
N SER A 34 -18.81 16.05 -7.79
CA SER A 34 -17.65 16.42 -8.62
C SER A 34 -16.80 15.33 -9.31
N ALA A 35 -17.16 15.00 -10.56
CA ALA A 35 -16.20 14.53 -11.55
C ALA A 35 -15.56 15.73 -12.26
N LEU A 36 -14.26 15.97 -12.04
CA LEU A 36 -13.44 16.82 -12.91
C LEU A 36 -13.03 15.98 -14.13
N ALA A 37 -13.61 16.27 -15.29
CA ALA A 37 -13.19 15.68 -16.56
C ALA A 37 -11.90 16.37 -17.05
N LEU A 38 -10.82 15.61 -17.23
CA LEU A 38 -9.60 16.07 -17.89
C LEU A 38 -9.36 15.22 -19.14
N SER A 39 -9.63 15.79 -20.32
CA SER A 39 -9.30 15.21 -21.62
C SER A 39 -7.98 15.78 -22.13
N ALA A 40 -6.92 14.96 -22.16
CA ALA A 40 -5.69 15.24 -22.89
C ALA A 40 -4.97 13.93 -23.29
N LEU A 41 -4.33 13.95 -24.45
CA LEU A 41 -3.77 12.82 -25.18
C LEU A 41 -2.52 12.22 -24.51
N GLY A 42 -2.43 10.87 -24.54
CA GLY A 42 -1.16 10.13 -24.67
C GLY A 42 -0.28 9.98 -23.41
N GLY A 43 -0.13 8.73 -22.95
CA GLY A 43 0.84 8.31 -21.94
C GLY A 43 0.18 7.55 -20.81
N GLY A 44 0.37 6.22 -20.78
CA GLY A 44 -0.21 5.35 -19.75
C GLY A 44 0.19 5.79 -18.35
N THR A 45 -0.76 6.30 -17.59
CA THR A 45 -0.62 6.49 -16.15
C THR A 45 -0.78 5.12 -15.52
N VAL A 46 0.28 4.58 -14.91
CA VAL A 46 0.11 3.55 -13.88
C VAL A 46 -0.73 4.20 -12.78
N ALA A 47 -1.99 3.81 -12.68
CA ALA A 47 -2.81 4.15 -11.52
C ALA A 47 -2.27 3.31 -10.37
N ALA A 48 -1.25 3.82 -9.68
CA ALA A 48 -0.99 3.39 -8.32
C ALA A 48 -2.21 3.87 -7.51
N SER A 49 -3.20 3.00 -7.38
CA SER A 49 -4.37 3.20 -6.51
C SER A 49 -3.92 3.13 -5.05
N GLY A 50 -3.04 4.04 -4.63
CA GLY A 50 -2.82 4.33 -3.23
C GLY A 50 -4.05 5.09 -2.77
N THR A 51 -4.94 4.42 -2.04
CA THR A 51 -6.02 5.12 -1.37
C THR A 51 -5.35 6.13 -0.42
N GLN A 52 -5.72 7.40 -0.54
CA GLN A 52 -5.20 8.47 0.32
C GLN A 52 -5.90 8.32 1.66
N THR A 53 -5.36 7.49 2.54
CA THR A 53 -5.98 7.23 3.83
C THR A 53 -5.41 8.19 4.85
N GLU A 54 -6.13 9.30 5.05
CA GLU A 54 -5.99 10.10 6.27
C GLU A 54 -6.08 9.14 7.48
N GLY A 55 -5.06 9.15 8.34
CA GLY A 55 -5.01 8.32 9.54
C GLY A 55 -4.09 7.09 9.48
N ALA A 56 -3.63 6.62 8.31
CA ALA A 56 -2.69 5.49 8.28
C ALA A 56 -1.31 5.88 8.84
N ALA A 57 -0.75 5.11 9.76
CA ALA A 57 0.50 5.43 10.45
C ALA A 57 1.23 4.15 10.88
N VAL A 58 2.53 4.24 11.10
CA VAL A 58 3.31 3.15 11.70
C VAL A 58 4.48 3.71 12.46
N THR A 59 4.84 3.04 13.56
CA THR A 59 6.02 3.34 14.34
C THR A 59 6.82 2.06 14.55
N LEU A 60 8.00 2.02 13.96
CA LEU A 60 9.04 1.06 14.31
C LEU A 60 10.07 1.78 15.18
N GLN A 61 10.45 1.16 16.29
CA GLN A 61 11.47 1.69 17.19
C GLN A 61 12.77 0.92 17.00
N ASN A 62 13.89 1.55 17.38
CA ASN A 62 15.13 0.83 17.53
C ASN A 62 14.97 -0.18 18.66
N GLN A 63 15.37 -1.43 18.41
CA GLN A 63 15.19 -2.52 19.36
C GLN A 63 16.34 -3.52 19.25
N GLU A 64 16.60 -4.23 20.35
CA GLU A 64 17.39 -5.45 20.30
C GLU A 64 16.55 -6.57 19.69
N SER A 65 17.17 -7.42 18.89
CA SER A 65 16.51 -8.55 18.23
C SER A 65 17.46 -9.74 18.16
N ASP A 66 16.90 -10.95 18.14
CA ASP A 66 17.63 -12.17 17.79
C ASP A 66 17.81 -12.33 16.27
N GLY A 67 17.28 -11.38 15.49
CA GLY A 67 17.32 -11.33 14.03
C GLY A 67 16.14 -12.05 13.36
N SER A 68 15.35 -12.83 14.09
CA SER A 68 14.23 -13.61 13.56
C SER A 68 12.89 -12.91 13.75
N THR A 69 12.76 -12.03 14.75
CA THR A 69 11.49 -11.34 15.04
C THR A 69 11.73 -9.86 15.37
N VAL A 70 10.78 -9.01 15.00
CA VAL A 70 10.74 -7.59 15.39
C VAL A 70 9.37 -7.20 15.92
N MET A 71 9.37 -6.24 16.85
CA MET A 71 8.15 -5.65 17.40
C MET A 71 7.88 -4.30 16.74
N VAL A 72 6.74 -4.16 16.07
CA VAL A 72 6.24 -2.87 15.60
C VAL A 72 5.47 -2.23 16.75
N ALA A 73 5.92 -1.06 17.19
CA ALA A 73 5.40 -0.41 18.39
C ALA A 73 3.92 -0.02 18.23
N SER A 74 3.57 0.55 17.08
CA SER A 74 2.18 0.81 16.72
C SER A 74 1.96 0.89 15.22
N ALA A 75 0.74 0.58 14.78
CA ALA A 75 0.28 0.83 13.42
C ALA A 75 -1.19 1.25 13.41
N ALA A 76 -1.54 2.16 12.52
CA ALA A 76 -2.90 2.55 12.21
C ALA A 76 -3.21 2.10 10.78
N VAL A 77 -4.19 1.20 10.66
CA VAL A 77 -4.67 0.61 9.40
C VAL A 77 -6.16 0.91 9.24
N PRO A 78 -6.55 2.06 8.67
CA PRO A 78 -7.94 2.53 8.78
C PRO A 78 -8.99 1.64 8.08
N GLU A 79 -8.57 0.82 7.12
CA GLU A 79 -9.42 -0.14 6.40
C GLU A 79 -8.99 -1.61 6.67
N GLY A 80 -8.12 -1.82 7.67
CA GLY A 80 -7.51 -3.12 7.97
C GLY A 80 -6.39 -3.49 6.99
N GLY A 81 -5.69 -4.59 7.27
CA GLY A 81 -4.60 -5.07 6.42
C GLY A 81 -3.43 -5.62 7.21
N PHE A 82 -2.22 -5.29 6.80
CA PHE A 82 -0.99 -5.92 7.30
C PHE A 82 0.10 -4.88 7.55
N VAL A 83 1.11 -5.23 8.32
CA VAL A 83 2.38 -4.49 8.37
C VAL A 83 3.46 -5.35 7.77
N ALA A 84 4.01 -4.90 6.64
CA ALA A 84 5.17 -5.51 6.01
C ALA A 84 6.45 -4.88 6.58
N ILE A 85 7.48 -5.69 6.73
CA ILE A 85 8.83 -5.26 7.10
C ILE A 85 9.71 -5.42 5.87
N HIS A 86 10.31 -4.31 5.45
CA HIS A 86 11.29 -4.28 4.38
C HIS A 86 12.70 -4.07 4.91
N ASP A 87 13.69 -4.64 4.23
CA ASP A 87 15.09 -4.27 4.38
C ASP A 87 15.45 -3.03 3.54
N LEU A 88 16.74 -2.69 3.51
CA LEU A 88 17.24 -1.53 2.77
C LEU A 88 17.19 -1.67 1.25
N SER A 89 17.05 -2.89 0.70
CA SER A 89 16.99 -3.10 -0.76
C SER A 89 15.77 -2.41 -1.38
N LEU A 90 14.74 -2.08 -0.58
CA LEU A 90 13.61 -1.26 -1.00
C LEU A 90 14.08 0.10 -1.55
N LEU A 91 15.09 0.71 -0.92
CA LEU A 91 15.64 1.99 -1.33
C LEU A 91 16.55 1.88 -2.57
N GLU A 92 16.99 0.66 -2.88
CA GLU A 92 17.77 0.32 -4.06
C GLU A 92 16.87 -0.04 -5.26
N GLY A 93 15.55 -0.11 -5.04
CA GLY A 93 14.54 -0.36 -6.07
C GLY A 93 13.96 -1.77 -6.06
N GLU A 94 14.36 -2.63 -5.12
CA GLU A 94 13.83 -3.99 -4.98
C GLU A 94 12.50 -3.99 -4.22
N VAL A 95 11.44 -3.47 -4.85
CA VAL A 95 10.14 -3.28 -4.17
C VAL A 95 9.55 -4.58 -3.61
N LEU A 96 9.56 -5.66 -4.40
CA LEU A 96 9.01 -6.96 -4.00
C LEU A 96 10.02 -7.78 -3.19
N GLY A 97 11.30 -7.76 -3.60
CA GLY A 97 12.37 -8.54 -2.99
C GLY A 97 12.76 -8.06 -1.59
N SER A 98 12.50 -6.79 -1.28
CA SER A 98 12.79 -6.21 0.02
C SER A 98 11.86 -6.67 1.15
N VAL A 99 10.70 -7.26 0.85
CA VAL A 99 9.77 -7.73 1.90
C VAL A 99 10.37 -8.95 2.58
N ILE A 100 10.81 -8.76 3.83
CA ILE A 100 11.43 -9.81 4.63
C ILE A 100 10.53 -10.29 5.77
N GLY A 101 9.36 -9.70 6.00
CA GLY A 101 8.43 -10.14 7.04
C GLY A 101 7.05 -9.52 6.87
N VAL A 102 6.02 -10.18 7.39
CA VAL A 102 4.65 -9.68 7.38
C VAL A 102 3.93 -10.05 8.67
N SER A 103 3.17 -9.11 9.22
CA SER A 103 2.31 -9.37 10.38
C SER A 103 1.15 -10.31 10.03
N GLU A 104 0.47 -10.80 11.06
CA GLU A 104 -0.89 -11.32 10.89
C GLU A 104 -1.85 -10.21 10.40
N LEU A 105 -3.04 -10.61 9.95
CA LEU A 105 -4.10 -9.68 9.56
C LEU A 105 -4.51 -8.81 10.76
N LEU A 106 -4.53 -7.51 10.53
CA LEU A 106 -4.98 -6.50 11.47
C LEU A 106 -6.35 -5.98 11.03
N ASP A 107 -7.31 -6.01 11.94
CA ASP A 107 -8.61 -5.36 11.76
C ASP A 107 -8.45 -3.85 11.54
N ALA A 108 -9.49 -3.19 11.00
CA ALA A 108 -9.48 -1.75 10.85
C ALA A 108 -9.31 -1.02 12.20
N GLY A 109 -8.30 -0.15 12.31
CA GLY A 109 -8.05 0.65 13.50
C GLY A 109 -6.59 0.80 13.90
N GLU A 110 -6.36 1.03 15.19
CA GLU A 110 -5.04 1.20 15.81
C GLU A 110 -4.61 -0.08 16.52
N HIS A 111 -3.36 -0.47 16.33
CA HIS A 111 -2.75 -1.66 16.90
C HIS A 111 -1.42 -1.32 17.55
N GLN A 112 -1.04 -2.08 18.57
CA GLN A 112 0.20 -1.87 19.33
C GLN A 112 0.87 -3.22 19.60
N ASN A 113 2.20 -3.19 19.73
CA ASN A 113 3.00 -4.39 19.98
C ASN A 113 2.68 -5.51 18.98
N ILE A 114 2.80 -5.18 17.70
CA ILE A 114 2.57 -6.14 16.61
C ILE A 114 3.87 -6.90 16.40
N GLU A 115 3.84 -8.19 16.68
CA GLU A 115 4.95 -9.09 16.43
C GLU A 115 5.02 -9.44 14.93
N VAL A 116 6.21 -9.37 14.36
CA VAL A 116 6.46 -9.76 12.96
C VAL A 116 7.67 -10.68 12.90
N THR A 117 7.43 -11.91 12.44
CA THR A 117 8.50 -12.86 12.11
C THR A 117 9.15 -12.49 10.78
N LEU A 118 10.47 -12.55 10.74
CA LEU A 118 11.29 -12.28 9.57
C LEU A 118 11.68 -13.59 8.88
N PHE A 119 11.83 -13.52 7.56
CA PHE A 119 12.25 -14.59 6.65
C PHE A 119 11.36 -15.85 6.66
N GLU A 120 10.16 -15.75 7.23
CA GLU A 120 9.20 -16.84 7.30
C GLU A 120 7.79 -16.32 6.99
N GLY A 121 6.96 -17.17 6.37
CA GLY A 121 5.53 -16.90 6.27
C GLY A 121 5.11 -15.79 5.30
N VAL A 122 6.03 -15.19 4.53
CA VAL A 122 5.71 -14.19 3.51
C VAL A 122 5.28 -14.88 2.20
N PRO A 123 4.00 -14.82 1.80
CA PRO A 123 3.52 -15.47 0.57
C PRO A 123 4.19 -14.88 -0.68
N GLY A 124 4.75 -15.75 -1.53
CA GLY A 124 5.42 -15.33 -2.77
C GLY A 124 6.90 -15.00 -2.61
N ALA A 125 7.42 -14.84 -1.39
CA ALA A 125 8.85 -14.67 -1.14
C ALA A 125 9.54 -16.00 -0.80
N GLN A 126 10.84 -16.10 -1.10
CA GLN A 126 11.70 -17.20 -0.68
C GLN A 126 12.99 -16.62 -0.11
N PHE A 127 13.46 -17.22 0.98
CA PHE A 127 14.61 -16.72 1.72
C PHE A 127 15.66 -17.82 1.88
N ASP A 128 16.93 -17.46 1.70
CA ASP A 128 18.07 -18.35 1.91
C ASP A 128 18.61 -18.29 3.36
N GLN A 129 18.02 -17.43 4.20
CA GLN A 129 18.35 -17.24 5.60
C GLN A 129 17.08 -17.24 6.46
N SER A 130 17.23 -17.43 7.77
CA SER A 130 16.11 -17.47 8.73
C SER A 130 16.16 -16.35 9.76
N ALA A 131 17.19 -15.50 9.73
CA ALA A 131 17.38 -14.39 10.66
C ALA A 131 18.31 -13.32 10.04
N LEU A 132 18.24 -12.10 10.57
CA LEU A 132 19.19 -11.03 10.30
C LEU A 132 20.56 -11.41 10.87
N GLN A 133 21.59 -11.30 10.03
CA GLN A 133 22.96 -11.66 10.41
C GLN A 133 23.72 -10.50 11.07
N GLU A 134 23.24 -9.27 10.89
CA GLU A 134 23.86 -8.06 11.41
C GLU A 134 22.82 -6.99 11.75
N THR A 135 23.25 -6.05 12.59
CA THR A 135 22.44 -4.88 12.92
C THR A 135 22.19 -4.04 11.68
N GLN A 136 20.93 -3.76 11.38
CA GLN A 136 20.55 -3.00 10.19
C GLN A 136 19.26 -2.20 10.41
N PRO A 137 19.05 -1.11 9.65
CA PRO A 137 17.76 -0.43 9.63
C PRO A 137 16.73 -1.24 8.85
N LEU A 138 15.50 -1.21 9.34
CA LEU A 138 14.33 -1.82 8.73
C LEU A 138 13.26 -0.75 8.48
N ILE A 139 12.38 -1.06 7.54
CA ILE A 139 11.31 -0.17 7.09
C ILE A 139 9.98 -0.90 7.31
N ALA A 140 9.22 -0.50 8.33
CA ALA A 140 7.85 -0.96 8.51
C ALA A 140 6.92 -0.17 7.59
N MET A 141 6.02 -0.87 6.89
CA MET A 141 5.08 -0.27 5.94
C MET A 141 3.71 -0.93 6.10
N PRO A 142 2.64 -0.18 6.41
CA PRO A 142 1.29 -0.72 6.41
C PRO A 142 0.82 -0.98 4.98
N HIS A 143 0.27 -2.17 4.74
CA HIS A 143 -0.38 -2.59 3.50
C HIS A 143 -1.87 -2.77 3.74
N GLN A 144 -2.68 -2.37 2.77
CA GLN A 144 -4.13 -2.50 2.84
C GLN A 144 -4.53 -3.89 2.32
N ASN A 145 -5.46 -4.59 2.98
CA ASN A 145 -6.12 -5.75 2.38
C ASN A 145 -7.17 -5.26 1.39
N THR A 146 -6.83 -5.23 0.11
CA THR A 146 -7.62 -4.59 -0.96
C THR A 146 -8.64 -5.52 -1.61
N ASN A 147 -8.36 -6.82 -1.60
CA ASN A 147 -9.17 -7.84 -2.24
C ASN A 147 -10.10 -8.57 -1.25
N GLY A 148 -9.94 -8.30 0.06
CA GLY A 148 -10.79 -8.81 1.13
C GLY A 148 -10.62 -10.31 1.38
N ASN A 149 -9.53 -10.93 0.92
CA ASN A 149 -9.32 -12.37 1.06
C ASN A 149 -8.56 -12.77 2.34
N GLU A 150 -8.22 -11.78 3.18
CA GLU A 150 -7.55 -11.98 4.47
C GLU A 150 -6.14 -12.57 4.36
N SER A 151 -5.56 -12.55 3.16
CA SER A 151 -4.18 -12.96 2.88
C SER A 151 -3.36 -11.77 2.42
N TYR A 152 -2.05 -11.82 2.65
CA TYR A 152 -1.13 -10.83 2.12
C TYR A 152 -0.65 -11.26 0.74
N ASP A 153 -1.10 -10.55 -0.30
CA ASP A 153 -0.82 -10.90 -1.69
C ASP A 153 0.14 -9.97 -2.41
N PHE A 154 0.73 -8.97 -1.74
CA PHE A 154 1.56 -7.98 -2.43
C PHE A 154 2.70 -8.61 -3.23
N VAL A 155 3.45 -9.54 -2.66
CA VAL A 155 4.58 -10.19 -3.36
C VAL A 155 4.06 -11.19 -4.39
N SER A 156 3.11 -12.05 -4.04
CA SER A 156 2.58 -13.10 -4.93
C SER A 156 1.83 -12.53 -6.16
N SER A 157 1.19 -11.38 -6.00
CA SER A 157 0.49 -10.64 -7.06
C SER A 157 1.38 -9.65 -7.83
N GLN A 158 2.69 -9.61 -7.53
CA GLN A 158 3.63 -8.67 -8.16
C GLN A 158 3.24 -7.19 -7.95
N GLY A 159 2.66 -6.89 -6.79
CA GLY A 159 2.24 -5.55 -6.37
C GLY A 159 0.87 -5.10 -6.88
N GLU A 160 0.11 -5.98 -7.54
CA GLU A 160 -1.23 -5.65 -8.03
C GLU A 160 -2.29 -5.65 -6.91
N ALA A 161 -2.14 -6.53 -5.94
CA ALA A 161 -2.97 -6.59 -4.74
C ALA A 161 -2.20 -6.09 -3.53
N ASP A 162 -2.97 -5.65 -2.54
CA ASP A 162 -2.54 -5.26 -1.21
C ASP A 162 -1.40 -4.26 -1.19
N GLY A 163 -1.57 -3.18 -1.95
CA GLY A 163 -0.63 -2.07 -1.99
C GLY A 163 -0.47 -1.38 -0.63
N PRO A 164 0.60 -0.58 -0.48
CA PRO A 164 0.84 0.16 0.75
C PRO A 164 -0.21 1.23 0.97
N TYR A 165 -0.50 1.52 2.23
CA TYR A 165 -1.20 2.75 2.60
C TYR A 165 -0.35 3.96 2.20
N THR A 166 -0.99 4.95 1.57
CA THR A 166 -0.30 6.15 1.10
C THR A 166 -0.85 7.42 1.73
N ARG A 167 0.04 8.40 1.92
CA ARG A 167 -0.28 9.75 2.38
C ARG A 167 0.40 10.78 1.50
N ALA A 168 -0.40 11.70 0.95
CA ALA A 168 0.06 12.67 -0.05
C ALA A 168 0.77 12.01 -1.26
N GLY A 169 0.38 10.76 -1.60
CA GLY A 169 0.93 10.01 -2.72
C GLY A 169 2.26 9.29 -2.45
N ALA A 170 2.76 9.33 -1.22
CA ALA A 170 3.92 8.56 -0.78
C ALA A 170 3.51 7.42 0.17
N PRO A 171 4.19 6.27 0.18
CA PRO A 171 3.94 5.21 1.15
C PRO A 171 4.14 5.70 2.59
N VAL A 172 3.27 5.26 3.49
CA VAL A 172 3.43 5.47 4.93
C VAL A 172 4.49 4.50 5.43
N VAL A 173 5.59 5.01 6.00
CA VAL A 173 6.70 4.19 6.48
C VAL A 173 7.16 4.59 7.88
N GLY A 174 7.70 3.61 8.60
CA GLY A 174 8.37 3.79 9.90
C GLY A 174 9.75 3.16 9.86
N LEU A 175 10.76 3.90 10.30
CA LEU A 175 12.16 3.44 10.29
C LEU A 175 12.62 3.11 11.71
N GLY A 176 13.31 1.99 11.86
CA GLY A 176 13.94 1.61 13.12
C GLY A 176 15.08 0.61 12.89
N TYR A 177 16.05 0.59 13.80
CA TYR A 177 17.15 -0.37 13.76
C TYR A 177 16.76 -1.65 14.49
N ALA A 178 16.98 -2.80 13.85
CA ALA A 178 17.07 -4.09 14.52
C ALA A 178 18.53 -4.32 14.92
N ILE A 179 18.80 -4.29 16.22
CA ILE A 179 20.15 -4.46 16.79
C ILE A 179 20.32 -5.94 17.10
N VAL A 180 20.95 -6.66 16.17
CA VAL A 180 21.25 -8.08 16.33
C VAL A 180 22.38 -8.25 17.32
N GLN A 181 22.12 -9.01 18.39
CA GLN A 181 23.15 -9.37 19.35
C GLN A 181 24.02 -10.47 18.75
N SER A 182 25.25 -10.13 18.36
CA SER A 182 26.23 -11.15 18.02
C SER A 182 26.56 -11.93 19.30
N GLU A 183 26.19 -13.21 19.35
CA GLU A 183 26.79 -14.10 20.34
C GLU A 183 28.29 -14.16 20.03
N THR A 184 29.09 -13.40 20.79
CA THR A 184 30.52 -13.66 20.85
C THR A 184 30.66 -15.03 21.48
N THR A 185 30.70 -16.09 20.68
CA THR A 185 31.13 -17.40 21.13
C THR A 185 32.58 -17.24 21.58
N MET A 186 32.79 -16.85 22.85
CA MET A 186 34.07 -17.00 23.51
C MET A 186 34.30 -18.50 23.58
N GLY A 187 35.04 -19.02 22.60
CA GLY A 187 35.51 -20.39 22.56
C GLY A 187 36.21 -20.67 23.88
N GLY A 188 35.52 -21.38 24.77
CA GLY A 188 36.10 -21.93 25.98
C GLY A 188 37.14 -22.95 25.58
N GLU A 189 38.36 -22.47 25.39
CA GLU A 189 39.56 -23.30 25.26
C GLU A 189 39.74 -24.03 26.59
N THR A 190 39.11 -25.20 26.73
CA THR A 190 39.41 -26.10 27.85
C THR A 190 40.80 -26.66 27.61
N THR A 191 41.81 -25.98 28.13
CA THR A 191 43.15 -26.54 28.32
C THR A 191 43.03 -27.66 29.35
N THR A 192 42.91 -28.91 28.89
CA THR A 192 43.11 -30.08 29.75
C THR A 192 44.61 -30.21 30.00
N THR A 193 45.06 -29.69 31.14
CA THR A 193 46.39 -29.93 31.68
C THR A 193 46.35 -31.18 32.55
N GLU A 194 47.09 -32.19 32.08
CA GLU A 194 47.56 -33.46 32.70
C GLU A 194 46.56 -34.59 33.00
#